data_AF-A0A4Q8LJI6-F1
#
_entry.id   AF-A0A4Q8LJI6-F1
#
_cell.length_a   1.000
_cell.length_b   1.000
_cell.length_c   1.000
_cell.angle_alpha   90.00
_cell.angle_beta   90.00
_cell.angle_gamma   90.00
#
_symmetry.space_group_name_H-M   'P 1'
#
loop_
_entity.id
_entity.type
_entity.pdbx_description
1 polymer ?
#
loop_
_entity_poly.entity_id
_entity_poly.type
_entity_poly.pdbx_seq_one_letter_code
_entity_poly.pdbx_strand_id
1 'polypeptide(L)'
;MSCVGIVGSAGAYGRWLGAFLERHLGVRVIGQDPADPASHTPQALIEQAQVLVFSAPIRITEQVIGDYVRLAAGREAGQLWIDLTSIKTGPVAAMLASQAEVVGLHPMTAPPKSPTLKGRPMVVCEARLDAWRPWLQRLLDALQAQCVRTTPEHHDQVMALVQALVHATHLAQAGVLRRHAEHVGSLVELFPYRSASFEMDGAMIARILALNPAIYEDIQFGNPHVPQVLDTLVEEVTRLRDLVGQGDEAARGGFRQDVLAANKAAIGATALAEGNYRFERIGYLLADLAETRSLSVHLPLDQPGSLRALLHVFERHGVSIASLHSLRNPAGELHFRLGFDADVDLGALARAAAEVDASGIGRVLDGASSMAALSPARRLAASLQRRAATPDDVPALLALREATMREHMRNSGVDTSPGSMLARLLNGYQHAQVLLREERIVGLLKLDRSGPDHVVMQIQVAPELQGQGLGRALLEEYIEQARDAGKDVTLHVLKANPARGLYERLGFVVEGEDAHEFHMRLSHR
;
A
#
# COMPACT_ATOMS: atom_id res chain seq x y z
N MET A 1 20.83 -2.35 -31.84
CA MET A 1 20.09 -2.10 -30.58
C MET A 1 20.66 -3.04 -29.54
N SER A 2 21.04 -2.53 -28.37
CA SER A 2 21.52 -3.37 -27.27
C SER A 2 20.36 -4.20 -26.70
N CYS A 3 20.62 -5.47 -26.40
CA CYS A 3 19.72 -6.42 -25.77
C CYS A 3 20.15 -6.60 -24.31
N VAL A 4 19.20 -6.47 -23.38
CA VAL A 4 19.42 -6.66 -21.95
C VAL A 4 18.70 -7.93 -21.49
N GLY A 5 19.44 -8.86 -20.89
CA GLY A 5 18.91 -10.04 -20.23
C GLY A 5 18.63 -9.76 -18.76
N ILE A 6 17.50 -10.19 -18.22
CA ILE A 6 17.19 -10.11 -16.78
C ILE A 6 16.93 -11.51 -16.23
N VAL A 7 17.76 -11.93 -15.28
CA VAL A 7 17.54 -13.13 -14.46
C VAL A 7 16.70 -12.74 -13.25
N GLY A 8 15.59 -13.44 -13.02
CA GLY A 8 14.55 -12.99 -12.07
C GLY A 8 13.60 -11.96 -12.67
N SER A 9 13.34 -12.05 -13.99
CA SER A 9 12.54 -11.08 -14.74
C SER A 9 11.08 -10.97 -14.31
N ALA A 10 10.50 -12.04 -13.73
CA ALA A 10 9.15 -12.00 -13.17
C ALA A 10 9.14 -11.52 -11.71
N GLY A 11 10.29 -11.17 -11.13
CA GLY A 11 10.37 -10.48 -9.85
C GLY A 11 9.82 -9.04 -9.94
N ALA A 12 9.45 -8.46 -8.78
CA ALA A 12 8.95 -7.09 -8.74
C ALA A 12 9.95 -6.07 -9.30
N TYR A 13 11.24 -6.23 -8.97
CA TYR A 13 12.31 -5.38 -9.51
C TYR A 13 12.61 -5.69 -10.97
N GLY A 14 12.66 -6.98 -11.34
CA GLY A 14 12.86 -7.43 -12.72
C GLY A 14 11.84 -6.82 -13.68
N ARG A 15 10.54 -6.87 -13.33
CA ARG A 15 9.47 -6.25 -14.11
C ARG A 15 9.61 -4.72 -14.20
N TRP A 16 9.89 -4.07 -13.07
CA TRP A 16 10.03 -2.62 -13.03
C TRP A 16 11.21 -2.15 -13.90
N LEU A 17 12.36 -2.80 -13.75
CA LEU A 17 13.56 -2.48 -14.53
C LEU A 17 13.38 -2.82 -16.01
N GLY A 18 12.76 -3.96 -16.33
CA GLY A 18 12.45 -4.33 -17.71
C GLY A 18 11.59 -3.28 -18.39
N ALA A 19 10.48 -2.89 -17.77
CA ALA A 19 9.61 -1.83 -18.29
C ALA A 19 10.33 -0.49 -18.41
N PHE A 20 11.22 -0.16 -17.46
CA PHE A 20 12.04 1.06 -17.52
C PHE A 20 13.00 1.03 -18.73
N LEU A 21 13.72 -0.07 -18.91
CA LEU A 21 14.68 -0.26 -19.99
C LEU A 21 14.01 -0.15 -21.36
N GLU A 22 12.87 -0.80 -21.56
CA GLU A 22 12.13 -0.74 -22.82
C GLU A 22 11.59 0.67 -23.11
N ARG A 23 10.92 1.29 -22.13
CA ARG A 23 10.20 2.56 -22.34
C ARG A 23 11.11 3.78 -22.35
N HIS A 24 12.17 3.79 -21.53
CA HIS A 24 13.02 4.96 -21.33
C HIS A 24 14.39 4.86 -21.98
N LEU A 25 14.91 3.65 -22.19
CA LEU A 25 16.19 3.44 -22.88
C LEU A 25 16.03 2.85 -24.28
N GLY A 26 14.83 2.41 -24.66
CA GLY A 26 14.56 1.87 -26.00
C GLY A 26 15.37 0.61 -26.31
N VAL A 27 15.73 -0.17 -25.30
CA VAL A 27 16.50 -1.42 -25.45
C VAL A 27 15.56 -2.62 -25.44
N ARG A 28 15.91 -3.67 -26.17
CA ARG A 28 15.17 -4.94 -26.13
C ARG A 28 15.48 -5.65 -24.81
N VAL A 29 14.45 -6.09 -24.10
CA VAL A 29 14.60 -6.88 -22.87
C VAL A 29 14.21 -8.33 -23.14
N ILE A 30 15.05 -9.26 -22.68
CA ILE A 30 14.72 -10.69 -22.59
C ILE A 30 14.84 -11.12 -21.14
N GLY A 31 13.95 -11.99 -20.70
CA GLY A 31 13.85 -12.39 -19.30
C GLY A 31 13.96 -13.89 -19.12
N GLN A 32 14.60 -14.32 -18.03
CA GLN A 32 14.52 -15.68 -17.50
C GLN A 32 13.98 -15.62 -16.08
N ASP A 33 12.99 -16.44 -15.78
CA ASP A 33 12.46 -16.60 -14.42
C ASP A 33 11.89 -18.02 -14.22
N PRO A 34 12.29 -18.75 -13.17
CA PRO A 34 11.73 -20.07 -12.90
C PRO A 34 10.21 -20.09 -12.70
N ALA A 35 9.62 -18.96 -12.27
CA ALA A 35 8.17 -18.83 -12.08
C ALA A 35 7.41 -18.52 -13.37
N ASP A 36 8.10 -18.26 -14.48
CA ASP A 36 7.51 -17.98 -15.79
C ASP A 36 7.95 -19.04 -16.81
N PRO A 37 7.10 -20.05 -17.11
CA PRO A 37 7.39 -21.07 -18.10
C PRO A 37 7.59 -20.54 -19.53
N ALA A 38 7.10 -19.34 -19.83
CA ALA A 38 7.28 -18.69 -21.13
C ALA A 38 8.58 -17.87 -21.22
N SER A 39 9.33 -17.77 -20.11
CA SER A 39 10.60 -17.06 -20.08
C SER A 39 11.68 -17.78 -20.88
N HIS A 40 12.73 -17.04 -21.25
CA HIS A 40 13.83 -17.56 -22.06
C HIS A 40 14.70 -18.53 -21.25
N THR A 41 15.47 -19.38 -21.93
CA THR A 41 16.45 -20.24 -21.25
C THR A 41 17.68 -19.43 -20.80
N PRO A 42 18.41 -19.87 -19.76
CA PRO A 42 19.68 -19.26 -19.38
C PRO A 42 20.68 -19.17 -20.55
N GLN A 43 20.72 -20.19 -21.41
CA GLN A 43 21.54 -20.23 -22.61
C GLN A 43 21.17 -19.09 -23.59
N ALA A 44 19.87 -18.88 -23.82
CA ALA A 44 19.39 -17.82 -24.71
C ALA A 44 19.77 -16.42 -24.18
N LEU A 45 19.76 -16.22 -22.85
CA LEU A 45 20.21 -14.97 -22.25
C LEU A 45 21.70 -14.72 -22.54
N ILE A 46 22.55 -15.72 -22.31
CA ILE A 46 24.00 -15.62 -22.56
C ILE A 46 24.28 -15.34 -24.04
N GLU A 47 23.55 -15.97 -24.97
CA GLU A 47 23.81 -15.82 -26.40
C GLU A 47 23.28 -14.50 -26.99
N GLN A 48 22.17 -13.97 -26.46
CA GLN A 48 21.48 -12.82 -27.06
C GLN A 48 21.71 -11.50 -26.33
N ALA A 49 21.98 -11.53 -25.02
CA ALA A 49 22.15 -10.31 -24.23
C ALA A 49 23.58 -9.77 -24.32
N GLN A 50 23.71 -8.46 -24.42
CA GLN A 50 25.01 -7.78 -24.24
C GLN A 50 25.19 -7.27 -22.81
N VAL A 51 24.08 -7.04 -22.10
CA VAL A 51 24.06 -6.75 -20.67
C VAL A 51 23.18 -7.78 -19.98
N LEU A 52 23.67 -8.43 -18.93
CA LEU A 52 22.93 -9.39 -18.11
C LEU A 52 22.74 -8.84 -16.70
N VAL A 53 21.50 -8.80 -16.22
CA VAL A 53 21.15 -8.27 -14.90
C VAL A 53 20.60 -9.39 -14.02
N PHE A 54 21.23 -9.61 -12.88
CA PHE A 54 20.81 -10.55 -11.84
C PHE A 54 19.91 -9.83 -10.82
N SER A 55 18.61 -10.12 -10.91
CA SER A 55 17.54 -9.61 -10.05
C SER A 55 16.82 -10.77 -9.33
N ALA A 56 17.59 -11.73 -8.82
CA ALA A 56 17.09 -12.89 -8.10
C ALA A 56 17.09 -12.66 -6.56
N PRO A 57 16.42 -13.52 -5.76
CA PRO A 57 16.53 -13.48 -4.30
C PRO A 57 17.99 -13.58 -3.84
N ILE A 58 18.36 -12.82 -2.80
CA ILE A 58 19.74 -12.65 -2.34
C ILE A 58 20.35 -14.02 -2.02
N ARG A 59 19.65 -14.86 -1.24
CA ARG A 59 20.11 -16.19 -0.80
C ARG A 59 20.53 -17.16 -1.92
N ILE A 60 20.00 -17.03 -3.13
CA ILE A 60 20.34 -17.91 -4.26
C ILE A 60 21.18 -17.20 -5.33
N THR A 61 21.38 -15.89 -5.23
CA THR A 61 21.96 -15.11 -6.33
C THR A 61 23.39 -15.55 -6.64
N GLU A 62 24.21 -15.83 -5.62
CA GLU A 62 25.58 -16.33 -5.82
C GLU A 62 25.60 -17.66 -6.56
N GLN A 63 24.72 -18.60 -6.18
CA GLN A 63 24.60 -19.89 -6.85
C GLN A 63 24.18 -19.71 -8.31
N VAL A 64 23.16 -18.89 -8.56
CA VAL A 64 22.64 -18.61 -9.91
C VAL A 64 23.73 -17.98 -10.77
N ILE A 65 24.46 -16.98 -10.26
CA ILE A 65 25.58 -16.38 -10.99
C ILE A 65 26.62 -17.45 -11.32
N GLY A 66 26.98 -18.32 -10.36
CA GLY A 66 27.91 -19.43 -10.59
C GLY A 66 27.45 -20.41 -11.68
N ASP A 67 26.15 -20.71 -11.77
CA ASP A 67 25.57 -21.49 -12.87
C ASP A 67 25.74 -20.79 -14.22
N TYR A 68 25.48 -19.48 -14.29
CA TYR A 68 25.68 -18.69 -15.51
C TYR A 68 27.15 -18.60 -15.91
N VAL A 69 28.09 -18.46 -14.96
CA VAL A 69 29.55 -18.49 -15.25
C VAL A 69 29.92 -19.82 -15.92
N ARG A 70 29.48 -20.95 -15.35
CA ARG A 70 29.75 -22.29 -15.91
C ARG A 70 29.15 -22.45 -17.30
N LEU A 71 27.92 -21.99 -17.50
CA LEU A 71 27.20 -22.13 -18.76
C LEU A 71 27.76 -21.23 -19.86
N ALA A 72 28.21 -20.02 -19.50
CA ALA A 72 28.76 -19.07 -20.45
C ALA A 72 30.13 -19.52 -20.96
N ALA A 73 30.95 -20.11 -20.08
CA ALA A 73 32.22 -20.74 -20.43
C ALA A 73 33.16 -19.81 -21.22
N GLY A 74 33.21 -18.52 -20.86
CA GLY A 74 34.02 -17.48 -21.49
C GLY A 74 33.34 -16.76 -22.66
N ARG A 75 32.17 -17.21 -23.14
CA ARG A 75 31.40 -16.54 -24.20
C ARG A 75 30.84 -15.19 -23.75
N GLU A 76 30.78 -14.96 -22.45
CA GLU A 76 30.39 -13.69 -21.84
C GLU A 76 31.48 -12.60 -21.94
N ALA A 77 32.66 -12.91 -22.50
CA ALA A 77 33.68 -11.92 -22.79
C ALA A 77 33.11 -10.79 -23.68
N GLY A 78 33.24 -9.55 -23.21
CA GLY A 78 32.67 -8.38 -23.87
C GLY A 78 31.20 -8.07 -23.51
N GLN A 79 30.58 -8.86 -22.63
CA GLN A 79 29.29 -8.52 -22.00
C GLN A 79 29.50 -7.70 -20.72
N LEU A 80 28.43 -7.05 -20.24
CA LEU A 80 28.35 -6.46 -18.91
C LEU A 80 27.40 -7.26 -18.03
N TRP A 81 27.86 -7.65 -16.85
CA TRP A 81 27.06 -8.32 -15.83
C TRP A 81 26.82 -7.39 -14.65
N ILE A 82 25.56 -7.32 -14.22
CA ILE A 82 25.09 -6.44 -13.15
C ILE A 82 24.30 -7.25 -12.15
N ASP A 83 24.53 -7.07 -10.84
CA ASP A 83 23.60 -7.55 -9.82
C ASP A 83 22.81 -6.38 -9.21
N LEU A 84 21.60 -6.65 -8.73
CA LEU A 84 20.72 -5.70 -8.05
C LEU A 84 20.46 -6.05 -6.58
N THR A 85 21.25 -6.96 -6.00
CA THR A 85 20.95 -7.48 -4.67
C THR A 85 21.21 -6.42 -3.58
N SER A 86 20.75 -6.66 -2.36
CA SER A 86 21.01 -5.75 -1.23
C SER A 86 22.36 -5.98 -0.52
N ILE A 87 23.13 -6.99 -0.94
CA ILE A 87 24.44 -7.35 -0.40
C ILE A 87 25.41 -7.47 -1.56
N LYS A 88 26.60 -6.88 -1.50
CA LYS A 88 27.46 -6.75 -2.70
C LYS A 88 28.63 -7.72 -2.71
N THR A 89 29.22 -8.06 -1.57
CA THR A 89 30.49 -8.81 -1.53
C THR A 89 30.37 -10.16 -2.25
N GLY A 90 29.41 -11.00 -1.84
CA GLY A 90 29.21 -12.32 -2.43
C GLY A 90 28.81 -12.30 -3.91
N PRO A 91 27.71 -11.61 -4.29
CA PRO A 91 27.26 -11.55 -5.68
C PRO A 91 28.29 -10.95 -6.65
N VAL A 92 28.99 -9.88 -6.25
CA VAL A 92 30.04 -9.28 -7.09
C VAL A 92 31.23 -10.23 -7.23
N ALA A 93 31.66 -10.90 -6.16
CA ALA A 93 32.71 -11.91 -6.23
C ALA A 93 32.33 -13.09 -7.15
N ALA A 94 31.08 -13.55 -7.09
CA ALA A 94 30.57 -14.60 -7.98
C ALA A 94 30.61 -14.15 -9.46
N MET A 95 30.24 -12.90 -9.76
CA MET A 95 30.30 -12.37 -11.13
C MET A 95 31.74 -12.21 -11.64
N LEU A 96 32.68 -11.84 -10.76
CA LEU A 96 34.10 -11.69 -11.12
C LEU A 96 34.78 -13.00 -11.57
N ALA A 97 34.19 -14.16 -11.25
CA ALA A 97 34.65 -15.46 -11.76
C ALA A 97 34.40 -15.64 -13.28
N SER A 98 33.59 -14.78 -13.91
CA SER A 98 33.39 -14.72 -15.36
C SER A 98 34.53 -13.98 -16.10
N GLN A 99 34.40 -13.82 -17.41
CA GLN A 99 35.18 -12.90 -18.25
C GLN A 99 34.42 -11.61 -18.61
N ALA A 100 33.21 -11.39 -18.08
CA ALA A 100 32.40 -10.20 -18.35
C ALA A 100 32.91 -8.97 -17.57
N GLU A 101 32.53 -7.77 -17.99
CA GLU A 101 32.59 -6.60 -17.11
C GLU A 101 31.57 -6.75 -15.98
N VAL A 102 31.89 -6.28 -14.77
CA VAL A 102 31.13 -6.53 -13.54
C VAL A 102 30.87 -5.24 -12.79
N VAL A 103 29.59 -4.98 -12.51
CA VAL A 103 29.12 -3.85 -11.70
C VAL A 103 28.04 -4.32 -10.74
N GLY A 104 28.23 -4.10 -9.44
CA GLY A 104 27.15 -4.28 -8.47
C GLY A 104 26.34 -3.00 -8.32
N LEU A 105 25.02 -3.09 -8.46
CA LEU A 105 24.11 -1.98 -8.18
C LEU A 105 23.22 -2.34 -7.00
N HIS A 106 22.96 -1.36 -6.15
CA HIS A 106 21.97 -1.49 -5.10
C HIS A 106 21.10 -0.23 -5.04
N PRO A 107 19.94 -0.25 -5.71
CA PRO A 107 18.94 0.78 -5.50
C PRO A 107 18.46 0.72 -4.05
N MET A 108 18.60 1.82 -3.30
CA MET A 108 18.25 1.89 -1.86
C MET A 108 16.73 2.02 -1.64
N THR A 109 15.95 1.30 -2.44
CA THR A 109 14.50 1.36 -2.46
C THR A 109 13.95 0.08 -3.07
N ALA A 110 12.79 -0.39 -2.59
CA ALA A 110 11.98 -1.34 -3.33
C ALA A 110 11.51 -0.69 -4.66
N PRO A 111 11.12 -1.47 -5.69
CA PRO A 111 10.69 -0.92 -6.98
C PRO A 111 9.66 0.21 -6.78
N PRO A 112 10.00 1.46 -7.12
CA PRO A 112 9.12 2.56 -6.82
C PRO A 112 7.94 2.56 -7.80
N LYS A 113 6.86 3.21 -7.39
CA LYS A 113 5.73 3.50 -8.30
C LYS A 113 6.07 4.61 -9.31
N SER A 114 7.15 5.36 -9.08
CA SER A 114 7.67 6.33 -10.05
C SER A 114 8.39 5.62 -11.20
N PRO A 115 8.43 6.23 -12.40
CA PRO A 115 9.14 5.67 -13.54
C PRO A 115 10.66 5.68 -13.35
N THR A 116 11.20 6.53 -12.47
CA THR A 116 12.64 6.67 -12.22
C THR A 116 12.96 6.53 -10.72
N LEU A 117 14.25 6.52 -10.40
CA LEU A 117 14.81 6.56 -9.04
C LEU A 117 15.09 8.00 -8.56
N LYS A 118 14.47 9.01 -9.16
CA LYS A 118 14.65 10.42 -8.76
C LYS A 118 14.50 10.60 -7.25
N GLY A 119 15.51 11.27 -6.66
CA GLY A 119 15.56 11.56 -5.23
C GLY A 119 15.88 10.36 -4.34
N ARG A 120 16.30 9.22 -4.91
CA ARG A 120 16.65 8.01 -4.17
C ARG A 120 18.11 7.64 -4.39
N PRO A 121 18.82 7.20 -3.35
CA PRO A 121 20.19 6.71 -3.50
C PRO A 121 20.25 5.42 -4.32
N MET A 122 21.33 5.27 -5.09
CA MET A 122 21.75 3.99 -5.66
C MET A 122 23.23 3.81 -5.40
N VAL A 123 23.60 2.71 -4.77
CA VAL A 123 25.01 2.38 -4.57
C VAL A 123 25.55 1.66 -5.80
N VAL A 124 26.75 2.04 -6.23
CA VAL A 124 27.43 1.54 -7.43
C VAL A 124 28.79 1.00 -7.05
N CYS A 125 28.99 -0.31 -7.23
CA CYS A 125 30.24 -1.02 -7.01
C CYS A 125 30.85 -1.41 -8.36
N GLU A 126 31.72 -0.57 -8.92
CA GLU A 126 32.41 -0.88 -10.19
C GLU A 126 33.60 -1.81 -9.91
N ALA A 127 33.43 -3.12 -10.12
CA ALA A 127 34.44 -4.11 -9.80
C ALA A 127 35.40 -4.39 -10.96
N ARG A 128 34.86 -4.53 -12.19
CA ARG A 128 35.64 -4.66 -13.42
C ARG A 128 34.88 -3.97 -14.56
N LEU A 129 35.19 -2.72 -14.87
CA LEU A 129 34.44 -1.92 -15.85
C LEU A 129 35.36 -1.05 -16.70
N ASP A 130 35.25 -1.23 -18.02
CA ASP A 130 36.00 -0.52 -19.05
C ASP A 130 35.10 -0.12 -20.23
N ALA A 131 34.86 -1.01 -21.21
CA ALA A 131 34.17 -0.68 -22.45
C ALA A 131 32.69 -0.34 -22.25
N TRP A 132 32.06 -0.86 -21.19
CA TRP A 132 30.65 -0.61 -20.89
C TRP A 132 30.39 0.65 -20.06
N ARG A 133 31.43 1.39 -19.66
CA ARG A 133 31.29 2.62 -18.85
C ARG A 133 30.33 3.66 -19.45
N PRO A 134 30.34 3.97 -20.76
CA PRO A 134 29.40 4.94 -21.34
C PRO A 134 27.94 4.46 -21.29
N TRP A 135 27.72 3.15 -21.42
CA TRP A 135 26.38 2.58 -21.33
C TRP A 135 25.86 2.61 -19.89
N LEU A 136 26.71 2.24 -18.92
CA LEU A 136 26.36 2.34 -17.50
C LEU A 136 25.99 3.78 -17.14
N GLN A 137 26.81 4.77 -17.54
CA GLN A 137 26.51 6.17 -17.25
C GLN A 137 25.14 6.60 -17.81
N ARG A 138 24.82 6.19 -19.05
CA ARG A 138 23.51 6.43 -19.66
C ARG A 138 22.36 5.80 -18.86
N LEU A 139 22.56 4.58 -18.36
CA LEU A 139 21.59 3.91 -17.48
C LEU A 139 21.38 4.71 -16.18
N LEU A 140 22.47 5.09 -15.50
CA LEU A 140 22.41 5.83 -14.23
C LEU A 140 21.73 7.20 -14.41
N ASP A 141 22.06 7.93 -15.49
CA ASP A 141 21.46 9.24 -15.81
C ASP A 141 19.96 9.11 -16.10
N ALA A 142 19.57 8.10 -16.89
CA ALA A 142 18.16 7.85 -17.21
C ALA A 142 17.37 7.43 -15.95
N LEU A 143 17.99 6.67 -15.04
CA LEU A 143 17.39 6.31 -13.76
C LEU A 143 17.23 7.52 -12.82
N GLN A 144 17.97 8.61 -13.05
CA GLN A 144 17.95 9.83 -12.22
C GLN A 144 18.27 9.57 -10.72
N ALA A 145 18.98 8.49 -10.42
CA ALA A 145 19.32 8.12 -9.05
C ALA A 145 20.45 9.00 -8.50
N GLN A 146 20.47 9.17 -7.18
CA GLN A 146 21.61 9.76 -6.48
C GLN A 146 22.69 8.69 -6.29
N CYS A 147 23.63 8.62 -7.23
CA CYS A 147 24.61 7.55 -7.26
C CYS A 147 25.74 7.76 -6.24
N VAL A 148 26.02 6.74 -5.42
CA VAL A 148 27.14 6.70 -4.48
C VAL A 148 28.06 5.55 -4.88
N ARG A 149 29.36 5.83 -5.08
CA ARG A 149 30.35 4.83 -5.53
C ARG A 149 31.16 4.32 -4.35
N THR A 150 31.35 3.00 -4.26
CA THR A 150 32.10 2.34 -3.15
C THR A 150 32.58 0.94 -3.57
N THR A 151 33.39 0.28 -2.74
CA THR A 151 33.69 -1.15 -2.88
C THR A 151 32.56 -2.02 -2.31
N PRO A 152 32.43 -3.29 -2.75
CA PRO A 152 31.47 -4.24 -2.20
C PRO A 152 31.57 -4.43 -0.69
N GLU A 153 32.79 -4.52 -0.16
CA GLU A 153 33.05 -4.76 1.26
C GLU A 153 32.63 -3.55 2.11
N HIS A 154 32.99 -2.33 1.67
CA HIS A 154 32.58 -1.13 2.38
C HIS A 154 31.07 -0.92 2.27
N HIS A 155 30.45 -1.25 1.14
CA HIS A 155 29.00 -1.26 1.01
C HIS A 155 28.34 -2.14 2.08
N ASP A 156 28.77 -3.39 2.23
CA ASP A 156 28.12 -4.32 3.17
C ASP A 156 28.33 -3.89 4.63
N GLN A 157 29.50 -3.34 4.98
CA GLN A 157 29.74 -2.72 6.30
C GLN A 157 28.76 -1.56 6.57
N VAL A 158 28.57 -0.68 5.59
CA VAL A 158 27.62 0.45 5.72
C VAL A 158 26.18 -0.07 5.78
N MET A 159 25.81 -1.08 4.98
CA MET A 159 24.44 -1.64 4.99
C MET A 159 24.11 -2.36 6.29
N ALA A 160 25.09 -2.90 7.01
CA ALA A 160 24.86 -3.42 8.36
C ALA A 160 24.33 -2.34 9.31
N LEU A 161 24.78 -1.09 9.17
CA LEU A 161 24.31 0.06 9.95
C LEU A 161 23.05 0.72 9.34
N VAL A 162 23.01 0.91 8.03
CA VAL A 162 21.95 1.69 7.35
C VAL A 162 20.69 0.89 7.10
N GLN A 163 20.79 -0.43 6.92
CA GLN A 163 19.64 -1.29 6.64
C GLN A 163 19.43 -2.32 7.75
N ALA A 164 20.42 -3.15 8.06
CA ALA A 164 20.22 -4.28 8.96
C ALA A 164 19.89 -3.82 10.39
N LEU A 165 20.68 -2.89 10.95
CA LEU A 165 20.41 -2.29 12.26
C LEU A 165 19.03 -1.61 12.31
N VAL A 166 18.69 -0.83 11.29
CA VAL A 166 17.37 -0.16 11.22
C VAL A 166 16.25 -1.20 11.22
N HIS A 167 16.31 -2.21 10.35
CA HIS A 167 15.29 -3.26 10.30
C HIS A 167 15.22 -4.06 11.62
N ALA A 168 16.37 -4.41 12.21
CA ALA A 168 16.45 -5.18 13.44
C ALA A 168 15.83 -4.42 14.61
N THR A 169 16.10 -3.12 14.75
CA THR A 169 15.50 -2.28 15.80
C THR A 169 13.98 -2.20 15.67
N HIS A 170 13.44 -2.01 14.47
CA HIS A 170 11.99 -1.99 14.26
C HIS A 170 11.35 -3.36 14.49
N LEU A 171 12.00 -4.46 14.08
CA LEU A 171 11.53 -5.82 14.36
C LEU A 171 11.55 -6.13 15.86
N ALA A 172 12.58 -5.68 16.59
CA ALA A 172 12.66 -5.79 18.04
C ALA A 172 11.54 -4.97 18.71
N GLN A 173 11.31 -3.73 18.27
CA GLN A 173 10.22 -2.88 18.75
C GLN A 173 8.85 -3.51 18.49
N ALA A 174 8.62 -4.09 17.30
CA ALA A 174 7.40 -4.86 17.01
C ALA A 174 7.23 -6.05 17.97
N GLY A 175 8.34 -6.75 18.29
CA GLY A 175 8.37 -7.80 19.29
C GLY A 175 7.99 -7.33 20.70
N VAL A 176 8.45 -6.15 21.11
CA VAL A 176 8.07 -5.51 22.39
C VAL A 176 6.59 -5.17 22.39
N LEU A 177 6.09 -4.46 21.36
CA LEU A 177 4.68 -4.08 21.23
C LEU A 177 3.77 -5.32 21.30
N ARG A 178 4.10 -6.39 20.57
CA ARG A 178 3.36 -7.64 20.60
C ARG A 178 3.29 -8.25 22.00
N ARG A 179 4.40 -8.25 22.75
CA ARG A 179 4.45 -8.82 24.11
C ARG A 179 3.66 -8.01 25.13
N HIS A 180 3.45 -6.72 24.90
CA HIS A 180 2.67 -5.86 25.80
C HIS A 180 1.21 -5.68 25.36
N ALA A 181 0.82 -6.18 24.19
CA ALA A 181 -0.50 -5.93 23.61
C ALA A 181 -1.68 -6.35 24.51
N GLU A 182 -1.53 -7.40 25.32
CA GLU A 182 -2.56 -7.83 26.28
C GLU A 182 -2.83 -6.79 27.40
N HIS A 183 -1.85 -5.95 27.71
CA HIS A 183 -1.94 -4.97 28.80
C HIS A 183 -2.33 -3.58 28.31
N VAL A 184 -1.85 -3.18 27.13
CA VAL A 184 -1.99 -1.80 26.62
C VAL A 184 -2.71 -1.70 25.28
N GLY A 185 -3.15 -2.83 24.71
CA GLY A 185 -3.81 -2.89 23.41
C GLY A 185 -2.85 -3.08 22.23
N SER A 186 -3.43 -3.33 21.06
CA SER A 186 -2.73 -3.48 19.79
C SER A 186 -2.10 -2.18 19.29
N LEU A 187 -1.23 -2.25 18.27
CA LEU A 187 -0.61 -1.07 17.65
C LEU A 187 -1.66 -0.03 17.17
N VAL A 188 -2.81 -0.50 16.67
CA VAL A 188 -3.90 0.38 16.23
C VAL A 188 -4.54 1.12 17.41
N GLU A 189 -4.71 0.43 18.54
CA GLU A 189 -5.29 1.01 19.76
C GLU A 189 -4.33 1.96 20.48
N LEU A 190 -3.02 1.80 20.28
CA LEU A 190 -1.99 2.73 20.76
C LEU A 190 -1.88 3.99 19.89
N PHE A 191 -2.32 3.94 18.64
CA PHE A 191 -2.16 5.02 17.67
C PHE A 191 -2.77 6.38 18.11
N PRO A 192 -3.88 6.46 18.87
CA PRO A 192 -4.37 7.74 19.42
C PRO A 192 -3.38 8.47 20.35
N TYR A 193 -2.39 7.77 20.92
CA TYR A 193 -1.37 8.33 21.82
C TYR A 193 -0.05 8.69 21.11
N ARG A 194 -0.01 8.58 19.78
CA ARG A 194 1.22 8.71 19.01
C ARG A 194 1.80 10.13 19.02
N SER A 195 3.12 10.21 18.99
CA SER A 195 3.86 11.35 18.45
C SER A 195 4.15 11.13 16.96
N ALA A 196 4.66 12.14 16.26
CA ALA A 196 5.13 11.99 14.89
C ALA A 196 6.21 10.89 14.76
N SER A 197 7.10 10.76 15.75
CA SER A 197 8.11 9.68 15.79
C SER A 197 7.46 8.30 15.90
N PHE A 198 6.50 8.12 16.82
CA PHE A 198 5.80 6.84 16.96
C PHE A 198 5.01 6.48 15.69
N GLU A 199 4.42 7.46 15.02
CA GLU A 199 3.75 7.26 13.73
C GLU A 199 4.73 6.78 12.65
N MET A 200 5.92 7.37 12.57
CA MET A 200 6.97 6.95 11.64
C MET A 200 7.47 5.53 11.94
N ASP A 201 7.77 5.23 13.20
CA ASP A 201 8.21 3.90 13.63
C ASP A 201 7.13 2.85 13.34
N GLY A 202 5.87 3.16 13.63
CA GLY A 202 4.72 2.31 13.34
C GLY A 202 4.57 2.04 11.84
N ALA A 203 4.73 3.08 11.00
CA ALA A 203 4.70 2.93 9.55
C ALA A 203 5.88 2.07 9.03
N MET A 204 7.07 2.20 9.62
CA MET A 204 8.23 1.38 9.29
C MET A 204 8.03 -0.08 9.69
N ILE A 205 7.51 -0.34 10.89
CA ILE A 205 7.14 -1.68 11.35
C ILE A 205 6.12 -2.31 10.40
N ALA A 206 5.02 -1.60 10.12
CA ALA A 206 3.98 -2.07 9.22
C ALA A 206 4.53 -2.37 7.82
N ARG A 207 5.41 -1.51 7.30
CA ARG A 207 6.08 -1.70 6.01
C ARG A 207 6.94 -2.97 6.00
N ILE A 208 7.76 -3.19 7.02
CA ILE A 208 8.64 -4.37 7.10
C ILE A 208 7.80 -5.65 7.15
N LEU A 209 6.76 -5.67 7.98
CA LEU A 209 5.92 -6.86 8.19
C LEU A 209 4.96 -7.16 7.03
N ALA A 210 4.60 -6.16 6.22
CA ALA A 210 3.69 -6.33 5.08
C ALA A 210 4.39 -6.63 3.75
N LEU A 211 5.70 -6.37 3.63
CA LEU A 211 6.48 -6.64 2.43
C LEU A 211 7.05 -8.06 2.44
N ASN A 212 7.81 -8.44 1.40
CA ASN A 212 8.37 -9.78 1.27
C ASN A 212 9.33 -10.10 2.43
N PRO A 213 8.99 -11.04 3.33
CA PRO A 213 9.80 -11.35 4.51
C PRO A 213 11.19 -11.89 4.15
N ALA A 214 11.32 -12.57 3.01
CA ALA A 214 12.59 -13.15 2.57
C ALA A 214 13.67 -12.09 2.33
N ILE A 215 13.29 -10.86 1.93
CA ILE A 215 14.27 -9.77 1.73
C ILE A 215 14.87 -9.35 3.07
N TYR A 216 14.03 -9.20 4.10
CA TYR A 216 14.48 -8.79 5.42
C TYR A 216 15.29 -9.90 6.09
N GLU A 217 14.86 -11.15 5.94
CA GLU A 217 15.63 -12.32 6.37
C GLU A 217 17.02 -12.31 5.69
N ASP A 218 17.08 -12.27 4.36
CA ASP A 218 18.35 -12.34 3.64
C ASP A 218 19.28 -11.16 3.97
N ILE A 219 18.75 -9.95 4.21
CA ILE A 219 19.58 -8.80 4.65
C ILE A 219 20.17 -9.05 6.04
N GLN A 220 19.41 -9.62 6.97
CA GLN A 220 19.87 -9.90 8.34
C GLN A 220 20.88 -11.05 8.38
N PHE A 221 20.61 -12.13 7.65
CA PHE A 221 21.39 -13.37 7.70
C PHE A 221 22.54 -13.40 6.68
N GLY A 222 22.41 -12.71 5.55
CA GLY A 222 23.37 -12.77 4.46
C GLY A 222 24.55 -11.79 4.59
N ASN A 223 24.45 -10.76 5.44
CA ASN A 223 25.52 -9.79 5.61
C ASN A 223 26.39 -10.15 6.84
N PRO A 224 27.68 -10.49 6.64
CA PRO A 224 28.54 -11.00 7.71
C PRO A 224 28.85 -9.98 8.81
N HIS A 225 28.61 -8.68 8.57
CA HIS A 225 28.84 -7.63 9.55
C HIS A 225 27.65 -7.42 10.50
N VAL A 226 26.49 -8.01 10.22
CA VAL A 226 25.27 -7.81 11.01
C VAL A 226 25.41 -8.29 12.45
N PRO A 227 25.92 -9.51 12.76
CA PRO A 227 26.04 -9.98 14.13
C PRO A 227 26.79 -9.00 15.05
N GLN A 228 27.94 -8.50 14.59
CA GLN A 228 28.76 -7.55 15.35
C GLN A 228 28.00 -6.23 15.62
N VAL A 229 27.26 -5.71 14.63
CA VAL A 229 26.46 -4.49 14.80
C VAL A 229 25.31 -4.72 15.79
N LEU A 230 24.69 -5.91 15.78
CA LEU A 230 23.63 -6.25 16.73
C LEU A 230 24.16 -6.44 18.15
N ASP A 231 25.35 -7.03 18.32
CA ASP A 231 26.01 -7.14 19.62
C ASP A 231 26.24 -5.74 20.21
N THR A 232 26.76 -4.80 19.41
CA THR A 232 26.91 -3.39 19.83
C THR A 232 25.57 -2.74 20.19
N LEU A 233 24.49 -2.99 19.44
CA LEU A 233 23.15 -2.48 19.79
C LEU A 233 22.69 -3.03 21.15
N VAL A 234 22.89 -4.32 21.40
CA VAL A 234 22.52 -4.97 22.67
C VAL A 234 23.30 -4.36 23.83
N GLU A 235 24.59 -4.11 23.67
CA GLU A 235 25.43 -3.45 24.66
C GLU A 235 24.92 -2.04 24.99
N GLU A 236 24.60 -1.23 23.98
CA GLU A 236 24.10 0.14 24.17
C GLU A 236 22.71 0.17 24.85
N VAL A 237 21.78 -0.71 24.46
CA VAL A 237 20.47 -0.83 25.10
C VAL A 237 20.60 -1.33 26.54
N THR A 238 21.50 -2.29 26.79
CA THR A 238 21.79 -2.81 28.14
C THR A 238 22.33 -1.72 29.04
N ARG A 239 23.29 -0.93 28.54
CA ARG A 239 23.84 0.22 29.27
C ARG A 239 22.75 1.23 29.63
N LEU A 240 21.88 1.56 28.68
CA LEU A 240 20.77 2.48 28.92
C LEU A 240 19.82 1.93 30.01
N ARG A 241 19.44 0.65 29.91
CA ARG A 241 18.61 -0.03 30.91
C ARG A 241 19.24 0.04 32.30
N ASP A 242 20.54 -0.21 32.42
CA ASP A 242 21.23 -0.25 33.70
C ASP A 242 21.31 1.14 34.35
N LEU A 243 21.56 2.19 33.56
CA LEU A 243 21.50 3.58 34.04
C LEU A 243 20.10 3.95 34.54
N VAL A 244 19.05 3.59 33.78
CA VAL A 244 17.65 3.83 34.17
C VAL A 244 17.29 3.05 35.44
N GLY A 245 17.75 1.81 35.56
CA GLY A 245 17.51 0.95 36.73
C GLY A 245 18.18 1.47 38.00
N GLN A 246 19.37 2.06 37.89
CA GLN A 246 20.07 2.69 39.02
C GLN A 246 19.38 3.98 39.46
N GLY A 247 19.03 4.86 38.53
CA GLY A 247 18.15 6.03 38.74
C GLY A 247 18.70 7.17 39.62
N ASP A 248 19.87 6.98 40.25
CA ASP A 248 20.54 7.96 41.10
C ASP A 248 21.19 9.10 40.29
N GLU A 249 21.72 10.11 40.98
CA GLU A 249 22.29 11.28 40.29
C GLU A 249 23.59 10.94 39.54
N ALA A 250 24.34 9.94 40.01
CA ALA A 250 25.54 9.48 39.30
C ALA A 250 25.16 8.84 37.95
N ALA A 251 24.16 7.96 37.94
CA ALA A 251 23.61 7.36 36.74
C ALA A 251 23.00 8.39 35.78
N ARG A 252 22.28 9.40 36.30
CA ARG A 252 21.81 10.53 35.48
C ARG A 252 22.96 11.34 34.90
N GLY A 253 24.05 11.52 35.66
CA GLY A 253 25.31 12.11 35.19
C GLY A 253 25.90 11.34 34.02
N GLY A 254 26.04 10.01 34.16
CA GLY A 254 26.51 9.11 33.10
C GLY A 254 25.63 9.16 31.85
N PHE A 255 24.31 9.15 32.01
CA PHE A 255 23.37 9.29 30.88
C PHE A 255 23.58 10.61 30.12
N ARG A 256 23.70 11.75 30.84
CA ARG A 256 23.93 13.05 30.19
C ARG A 256 25.27 13.11 29.45
N GLN A 257 26.33 12.51 29.99
CA GLN A 257 27.65 12.54 29.39
C GLN A 257 27.77 11.54 28.24
N ASP A 258 27.52 10.27 28.50
CA ASP A 258 27.85 9.20 27.58
C ASP A 258 26.78 8.96 26.52
N VAL A 259 25.50 9.10 26.89
CA VAL A 259 24.38 8.82 25.97
C VAL A 259 23.97 10.08 25.21
N LEU A 260 23.94 11.25 25.87
CA LEU A 260 23.55 12.50 25.20
C LEU A 260 24.75 13.27 24.65
N ALA A 261 25.70 13.69 25.49
CA ALA A 261 26.75 14.62 25.07
C ALA A 261 27.76 13.98 24.10
N ALA A 262 28.22 12.75 24.36
CA ALA A 262 29.16 12.06 23.48
C ALA A 262 28.56 11.80 22.09
N ASN A 263 27.31 11.29 22.02
CA ASN A 263 26.61 11.09 20.75
C ASN A 263 26.34 12.43 20.03
N LYS A 264 25.97 13.48 20.77
CA LYS A 264 25.82 14.83 20.20
C LYS A 264 27.12 15.33 19.56
N ALA A 265 28.25 15.11 20.23
CA ALA A 265 29.56 15.51 19.74
C ALA A 265 29.97 14.69 18.50
N ALA A 266 29.71 13.37 18.51
CA ALA A 266 30.02 12.48 17.39
C ALA A 266 29.22 12.79 16.12
N ILE A 267 27.92 13.11 16.26
CA ILE A 267 27.06 13.48 15.12
C ILE A 267 27.40 14.90 14.62
N GLY A 268 27.73 15.81 15.53
CA GLY A 268 28.07 17.19 15.22
C GLY A 268 26.84 18.12 15.12
N ALA A 269 27.03 19.38 15.52
CA ALA A 269 25.94 20.34 15.67
C ALA A 269 25.18 20.63 14.36
N THR A 270 25.87 20.72 13.23
CA THR A 270 25.26 21.00 11.92
C THR A 270 24.33 19.87 11.49
N ALA A 271 24.81 18.62 11.54
CA ALA A 271 24.00 17.46 11.14
C ALA A 271 22.76 17.29 12.03
N LEU A 272 22.88 17.59 13.33
CA LEU A 272 21.75 17.60 14.25
C LEU A 272 20.71 18.69 13.91
N ALA A 273 21.16 19.91 13.62
CA ALA A 273 20.26 21.00 13.23
C ALA A 273 19.51 20.68 11.93
N GLU A 274 20.23 20.18 10.92
CA GLU A 274 19.62 19.73 9.66
C GLU A 274 18.70 18.52 9.84
N GLY A 275 19.05 17.59 10.75
CA GLY A 275 18.22 16.46 11.11
C GLY A 275 16.91 16.89 11.76
N ASN A 276 16.98 17.82 12.72
CA ASN A 276 15.80 18.36 13.39
C ASN A 276 14.88 19.09 12.40
N TYR A 277 15.44 19.95 11.55
CA TYR A 277 14.65 20.65 10.53
C TYR A 277 14.00 19.70 9.53
N ARG A 278 14.69 18.61 9.14
CA ARG A 278 14.10 17.54 8.33
C ARG A 278 12.93 16.86 9.03
N PHE A 279 13.05 16.59 10.33
CA PHE A 279 11.99 15.98 11.13
C PHE A 279 10.75 16.90 11.23
N GLU A 280 10.95 18.20 11.45
CA GLU A 280 9.86 19.20 11.47
C GLU A 280 9.07 19.21 10.16
N ARG A 281 9.76 19.14 9.02
CA ARG A 281 9.11 19.06 7.70
C ARG A 281 8.25 17.82 7.52
N ILE A 282 8.67 16.68 8.08
CA ILE A 282 7.83 15.48 8.09
C ILE A 282 6.62 15.68 9.00
N GLY A 283 6.80 16.33 10.15
CA GLY A 283 5.70 16.70 11.05
C GLY A 283 4.63 17.55 10.35
N TYR A 284 5.03 18.58 9.60
CA TYR A 284 4.10 19.39 8.80
C TYR A 284 3.38 18.56 7.74
N LEU A 285 4.11 17.70 7.00
CA LEU A 285 3.49 16.81 6.02
C LEU A 285 2.46 15.86 6.67
N LEU A 286 2.78 15.27 7.83
CA LEU A 286 1.84 14.41 8.54
C LEU A 286 0.61 15.18 9.01
N ALA A 287 0.76 16.43 9.45
CA ALA A 287 -0.36 17.30 9.79
C ALA A 287 -1.27 17.56 8.58
N ASP A 288 -0.69 17.95 7.44
CA ASP A 288 -1.42 18.16 6.19
C ASP A 288 -2.15 16.88 5.72
N LEU A 289 -1.51 15.71 5.87
CA LEU A 289 -2.10 14.43 5.50
C LEU A 289 -3.21 14.00 6.47
N ALA A 290 -3.15 14.42 7.73
CA ALA A 290 -4.20 14.19 8.73
C ALA A 290 -5.40 15.13 8.59
N GLU A 291 -5.31 16.18 7.77
CA GLU A 291 -6.43 17.10 7.53
C GLU A 291 -7.68 16.37 7.07
N THR A 292 -8.78 16.60 7.81
CA THR A 292 -10.07 15.96 7.58
C THR A 292 -10.79 16.51 6.35
N ARG A 293 -10.48 17.75 5.96
CA ARG A 293 -11.04 18.43 4.78
C ARG A 293 -10.01 18.40 3.68
N SER A 294 -10.23 17.52 2.72
CA SER A 294 -9.30 17.34 1.61
C SER A 294 -10.03 16.80 0.39
N LEU A 295 -9.44 17.02 -0.78
CA LEU A 295 -9.93 16.56 -2.07
C LEU A 295 -8.76 15.98 -2.85
N SER A 296 -8.94 14.82 -3.48
CA SER A 296 -7.95 14.26 -4.38
C SER A 296 -8.41 14.47 -5.82
N VAL A 297 -7.50 14.90 -6.70
CA VAL A 297 -7.79 15.12 -8.13
C VAL A 297 -6.76 14.40 -8.97
N HIS A 298 -7.22 13.49 -9.83
CA HIS A 298 -6.41 12.90 -10.88
C HIS A 298 -6.36 13.86 -12.07
N LEU A 299 -5.15 14.21 -12.51
CA LEU A 299 -4.94 15.03 -13.69
C LEU A 299 -4.51 14.10 -14.85
N PRO A 300 -5.41 13.78 -15.80
CA PRO A 300 -5.12 12.83 -16.87
C PRO A 300 -4.09 13.34 -17.89
N LEU A 301 -3.91 14.66 -17.97
CA LEU A 301 -2.96 15.31 -18.88
C LEU A 301 -1.93 16.09 -18.04
N ASP A 302 -0.77 15.48 -17.82
CA ASP A 302 0.41 16.17 -17.26
C ASP A 302 1.03 17.06 -18.36
N GLN A 303 0.34 18.16 -18.67
CA GLN A 303 0.76 19.17 -19.64
C GLN A 303 1.05 20.50 -18.93
N PRO A 304 1.92 21.35 -19.50
CA PRO A 304 2.14 22.69 -18.97
C PRO A 304 0.82 23.45 -18.78
N GLY A 305 0.55 23.88 -17.55
CA GLY A 305 -0.64 24.67 -17.21
C GLY A 305 -1.82 23.88 -16.63
N SER A 306 -1.80 22.54 -16.60
CA SER A 306 -2.90 21.74 -16.03
C SER A 306 -3.16 22.07 -14.55
N LEU A 307 -2.08 22.20 -13.75
CA LEU A 307 -2.22 22.57 -12.34
C LEU A 307 -2.76 24.00 -12.16
N ARG A 308 -2.37 24.94 -13.03
CA ARG A 308 -2.91 26.31 -13.02
C ARG A 308 -4.41 26.29 -13.27
N ALA A 309 -4.87 25.53 -14.27
CA ALA A 309 -6.28 25.40 -14.58
C ALA A 309 -7.07 24.82 -13.40
N LEU A 310 -6.53 23.81 -12.73
CA LEU A 310 -7.12 23.23 -11.52
C LEU A 310 -7.26 24.29 -10.42
N LEU A 311 -6.17 24.97 -10.06
CA LEU A 311 -6.17 25.96 -8.97
C LEU A 311 -7.11 27.14 -9.25
N HIS A 312 -7.23 27.54 -10.52
CA HIS A 312 -8.13 28.63 -10.92
C HIS A 312 -9.62 28.31 -10.71
N VAL A 313 -10.02 27.03 -10.77
CA VAL A 313 -11.40 26.63 -10.44
C VAL A 313 -11.70 26.96 -8.98
N PHE A 314 -10.82 26.56 -8.04
CA PHE A 314 -11.02 26.83 -6.61
C PHE A 314 -11.03 28.32 -6.30
N GLU A 315 -10.12 29.09 -6.93
CA GLU A 315 -10.07 30.55 -6.82
C GLU A 315 -11.42 31.19 -7.21
N ARG A 316 -12.02 30.78 -8.34
CA ARG A 316 -13.30 31.32 -8.82
C ARG A 316 -14.49 31.04 -7.90
N HIS A 317 -14.43 29.95 -7.14
CA HIS A 317 -15.43 29.61 -6.12
C HIS A 317 -15.11 30.24 -4.76
N GLY A 318 -14.03 31.01 -4.63
CA GLY A 318 -13.62 31.62 -3.37
C GLY A 318 -13.07 30.61 -2.36
N VAL A 319 -12.55 29.49 -2.83
CA VAL A 319 -12.00 28.42 -1.99
C VAL A 319 -10.48 28.57 -1.90
N SER A 320 -9.98 28.82 -0.69
CA SER A 320 -8.55 28.79 -0.40
C SER A 320 -8.07 27.36 -0.23
N ILE A 321 -6.88 27.04 -0.75
CA ILE A 321 -6.23 25.74 -0.61
C ILE A 321 -5.11 25.89 0.41
N ALA A 322 -5.18 25.13 1.50
CA ALA A 322 -4.20 25.19 2.60
C ALA A 322 -2.94 24.38 2.28
N SER A 323 -3.09 23.22 1.65
CA SER A 323 -1.97 22.35 1.27
C SER A 323 -2.21 21.68 -0.09
N LEU A 324 -1.14 21.38 -0.82
CA LEU A 324 -1.18 20.70 -2.12
C LEU A 324 -0.04 19.71 -2.24
N HIS A 325 -0.37 18.43 -2.37
CA HIS A 325 0.59 17.33 -2.40
C HIS A 325 0.39 16.42 -3.62
N SER A 326 1.47 16.12 -4.34
CA SER A 326 1.44 15.10 -5.39
C SER A 326 1.63 13.71 -4.78
N LEU A 327 0.71 12.80 -5.06
CA LEU A 327 0.66 11.44 -4.53
C LEU A 327 0.48 10.43 -5.68
N ARG A 328 0.83 9.17 -5.44
CA ARG A 328 0.54 8.06 -6.37
C ARG A 328 -0.29 7.00 -5.69
N ASN A 329 -1.33 6.52 -6.35
CA ASN A 329 -2.16 5.43 -5.83
C ASN A 329 -1.40 4.09 -5.94
N PRO A 330 -1.92 2.97 -5.40
CA PRO A 330 -1.29 1.66 -5.52
C PRO A 330 -1.02 1.21 -6.98
N ALA A 331 -1.82 1.68 -7.95
CA ALA A 331 -1.62 1.46 -9.38
C ALA A 331 -0.52 2.34 -10.00
N GLY A 332 -0.02 3.35 -9.29
CA GLY A 332 1.05 4.26 -9.73
C GLY A 332 0.56 5.54 -10.41
N GLU A 333 -0.76 5.75 -10.49
CA GLU A 333 -1.36 6.95 -11.10
C GLU A 333 -1.15 8.18 -10.22
N LEU A 334 -0.69 9.26 -10.85
CA LEU A 334 -0.43 10.54 -10.18
C LEU A 334 -1.76 11.25 -9.88
N HIS A 335 -1.95 11.64 -8.63
CA HIS A 335 -3.05 12.48 -8.20
C HIS A 335 -2.54 13.58 -7.27
N PHE A 336 -3.31 14.65 -7.16
CA PHE A 336 -3.02 15.77 -6.29
C PHE A 336 -4.01 15.77 -5.13
N ARG A 337 -3.52 15.73 -3.90
CA ARG A 337 -4.32 15.95 -2.70
C ARG A 337 -4.26 17.42 -2.34
N LEU A 338 -5.43 18.04 -2.25
CA LEU A 338 -5.65 19.41 -1.82
C LEU A 338 -6.20 19.35 -0.39
N GLY A 339 -5.57 20.05 0.54
CA GLY A 339 -6.05 20.25 1.90
C GLY A 339 -6.71 21.62 2.06
N PHE A 340 -7.65 21.72 3.00
CA PHE A 340 -8.46 22.92 3.22
C PHE A 340 -8.61 23.21 4.71
N ASP A 341 -8.67 24.51 5.05
CA ASP A 341 -8.86 24.96 6.42
C ASP A 341 -10.22 24.55 7.01
N ALA A 342 -10.27 24.50 8.34
CA ALA A 342 -11.45 24.10 9.09
C ALA A 342 -12.65 25.08 8.96
N ASP A 343 -12.47 26.24 8.37
CA ASP A 343 -13.50 27.25 8.10
C ASP A 343 -13.91 27.34 6.61
N VAL A 344 -13.32 26.51 5.72
CA VAL A 344 -13.69 26.51 4.30
C VAL A 344 -15.21 26.33 4.08
N ASP A 345 -15.77 27.10 3.14
CA ASP A 345 -17.16 26.94 2.70
C ASP A 345 -17.33 25.62 1.94
N LEU A 346 -17.97 24.64 2.59
CA LEU A 346 -18.21 23.32 2.03
C LEU A 346 -19.12 23.35 0.79
N GLY A 347 -20.03 24.33 0.69
CA GLY A 347 -20.87 24.52 -0.48
C GLY A 347 -20.07 25.02 -1.68
N ALA A 348 -19.16 25.97 -1.45
CA ALA A 348 -18.23 26.44 -2.49
C ALA A 348 -17.26 25.32 -2.93
N LEU A 349 -16.73 24.57 -1.97
CA LEU A 349 -15.85 23.42 -2.25
C LEU A 349 -16.54 22.36 -3.11
N ALA A 350 -17.80 22.02 -2.80
CA ALA A 350 -18.57 21.06 -3.58
C ALA A 350 -18.83 21.54 -5.03
N ARG A 351 -19.11 22.84 -5.21
CA ARG A 351 -19.26 23.43 -6.56
C ARG A 351 -17.95 23.42 -7.34
N ALA A 352 -16.84 23.75 -6.69
CA ALA A 352 -15.51 23.69 -7.30
C ALA A 352 -15.16 22.27 -7.74
N ALA A 353 -15.38 21.27 -6.88
CA ALA A 353 -15.15 19.86 -7.21
C ALA A 353 -15.98 19.41 -8.42
N ALA A 354 -17.29 19.74 -8.43
CA ALA A 354 -18.17 19.41 -9.55
C ALA A 354 -17.74 20.09 -10.88
N GLU A 355 -17.22 21.32 -10.82
CA GLU A 355 -16.68 22.02 -12.00
C GLU A 355 -15.39 21.35 -12.52
N VAL A 356 -14.51 20.88 -11.64
CA VAL A 356 -13.30 20.13 -12.04
C VAL A 356 -13.66 18.92 -12.89
N ASP A 357 -14.64 18.12 -12.44
CA ASP A 357 -15.12 16.95 -13.19
C ASP A 357 -15.82 17.36 -14.50
N ALA A 358 -16.74 18.33 -14.44
CA ALA A 358 -17.55 18.73 -15.60
C ALA A 358 -16.73 19.40 -16.71
N SER A 359 -15.65 20.09 -16.35
CA SER A 359 -14.76 20.78 -17.30
C SER A 359 -13.71 19.86 -17.93
N GLY A 360 -13.56 18.63 -17.43
CA GLY A 360 -12.53 17.68 -17.89
C GLY A 360 -11.10 18.10 -17.55
N ILE A 361 -10.90 19.11 -16.69
CA ILE A 361 -9.57 19.53 -16.21
C ILE A 361 -8.91 18.40 -15.41
N GLY A 362 -9.70 17.69 -14.63
CA GLY A 362 -9.29 16.54 -13.85
C GLY A 362 -10.49 15.68 -13.49
N ARG A 363 -10.21 14.54 -12.87
CA ARG A 363 -11.22 13.71 -12.24
C ARG A 363 -11.04 13.80 -10.74
N VAL A 364 -12.03 14.32 -10.03
CA VAL A 364 -12.07 14.24 -8.58
C VAL A 364 -12.09 12.75 -8.22
N LEU A 365 -11.06 12.33 -7.52
CA LEU A 365 -11.01 11.01 -6.93
C LEU A 365 -11.77 11.11 -5.62
N ASP A 366 -12.76 10.24 -5.43
CA ASP A 366 -13.25 9.89 -4.10
C ASP A 366 -12.09 9.26 -3.34
N GLY A 367 -11.24 10.12 -2.77
CA GLY A 367 -10.25 9.70 -1.80
C GLY A 367 -10.99 9.13 -0.61
N ALA A 368 -10.39 8.17 0.07
CA ALA A 368 -10.78 7.74 1.41
C ALA A 368 -10.75 8.93 2.41
N SER A 369 -11.70 9.84 2.27
CA SER A 369 -11.88 11.03 3.09
C SER A 369 -12.83 10.65 4.21
N SER A 370 -12.24 10.50 5.40
CA SER A 370 -12.71 11.14 6.64
C SER A 370 -14.22 11.10 6.87
N MET A 371 -14.61 10.42 7.96
CA MET A 371 -15.99 10.32 8.46
C MET A 371 -16.76 11.66 8.51
N ALA A 372 -16.11 12.83 8.42
CA ALA A 372 -16.79 14.12 8.33
C ALA A 372 -17.46 14.43 6.97
N ALA A 373 -16.97 13.87 5.85
CA ALA A 373 -17.49 14.14 4.49
C ALA A 373 -18.58 13.17 4.01
N LEU A 374 -18.77 12.06 4.72
CA LEU A 374 -19.85 11.13 4.45
C LEU A 374 -21.20 11.84 4.62
N SER A 375 -22.15 11.61 3.71
CA SER A 375 -23.54 12.02 3.95
C SER A 375 -23.98 11.53 5.35
N PRO A 376 -24.94 12.18 6.04
CA PRO A 376 -25.40 11.72 7.35
C PRO A 376 -25.70 10.20 7.39
N ALA A 377 -26.20 9.67 6.28
CA ALA A 377 -26.40 8.25 6.02
C ALA A 377 -25.11 7.41 6.01
N ARG A 378 -24.09 7.83 5.25
CA ARG A 378 -22.80 7.14 5.17
C ARG A 378 -22.04 7.22 6.50
N ARG A 379 -22.15 8.32 7.25
CA ARG A 379 -21.62 8.44 8.62
C ARG A 379 -22.23 7.41 9.56
N LEU A 380 -23.56 7.34 9.54
CA LEU A 380 -24.29 6.36 10.32
C LEU A 380 -23.86 4.94 9.93
N ALA A 381 -23.81 4.61 8.64
CA ALA A 381 -23.39 3.32 8.12
C ALA A 381 -21.98 2.89 8.59
N ALA A 382 -21.04 3.84 8.64
CA ALA A 382 -19.67 3.62 9.11
C ALA A 382 -19.56 3.48 10.64
N SER A 383 -20.47 4.10 11.40
CA SER A 383 -20.51 4.02 12.87
C SER A 383 -21.12 2.73 13.42
N LEU A 384 -21.85 1.98 12.58
CA LEU A 384 -22.46 0.71 12.98
C LEU A 384 -21.39 -0.37 13.07
N GLN A 385 -21.33 -1.06 14.21
CA GLN A 385 -20.48 -2.24 14.34
C GLN A 385 -21.06 -3.38 13.50
N ARG A 386 -20.19 -4.22 12.95
CA ARG A 386 -20.59 -5.36 12.10
C ARG A 386 -19.92 -6.63 12.58
N ARG A 387 -20.69 -7.70 12.68
CA ARG A 387 -20.16 -9.06 12.89
C ARG A 387 -21.03 -10.08 12.17
N ALA A 388 -20.48 -11.27 11.95
CA ALA A 388 -21.26 -12.41 11.47
C ALA A 388 -22.44 -12.68 12.42
N ALA A 389 -23.59 -13.02 11.84
CA ALA A 389 -24.76 -13.43 12.61
C ALA A 389 -24.53 -14.82 13.22
N THR A 390 -24.95 -15.00 14.47
CA THR A 390 -24.92 -16.28 15.18
C THR A 390 -26.34 -16.85 15.31
N PRO A 391 -26.51 -18.13 15.68
CA PRO A 391 -27.83 -18.69 15.97
C PRO A 391 -28.59 -17.93 17.06
N ASP A 392 -27.88 -17.30 18.01
CA ASP A 392 -28.49 -16.54 19.10
C ASP A 392 -29.16 -15.24 18.63
N ASP A 393 -28.79 -14.73 17.44
CA ASP A 393 -29.38 -13.53 16.86
C ASP A 393 -30.76 -13.80 16.20
N VAL A 394 -31.11 -15.08 15.96
CA VAL A 394 -32.31 -15.47 15.21
C VAL A 394 -33.60 -14.84 15.76
N PRO A 395 -33.87 -14.83 17.08
CA PRO A 395 -35.08 -14.20 17.61
C PRO A 395 -35.18 -12.71 17.29
N ALA A 396 -34.07 -11.97 17.42
CA ALA A 396 -34.02 -10.54 17.13
C ALA A 396 -34.15 -10.26 15.62
N LEU A 397 -33.53 -11.08 14.78
CA LEU A 397 -33.62 -10.97 13.32
C LEU A 397 -35.00 -11.34 12.76
N LEU A 398 -35.70 -12.28 13.39
CA LEU A 398 -37.11 -12.57 13.10
C LEU A 398 -37.99 -11.35 13.43
N ALA A 399 -37.80 -10.74 14.60
CA ALA A 399 -38.53 -9.55 14.99
C ALA A 399 -38.27 -8.37 14.03
N LEU A 400 -37.02 -8.18 13.62
CA LEU A 400 -36.66 -7.18 12.61
C LEU A 400 -37.33 -7.48 11.26
N ARG A 401 -37.34 -8.74 10.81
CA ARG A 401 -37.98 -9.14 9.55
C ARG A 401 -39.49 -8.95 9.59
N GLU A 402 -40.13 -9.30 10.70
CA GLU A 402 -41.55 -9.07 10.94
C GLU A 402 -41.90 -7.58 10.79
N ALA A 403 -41.14 -6.72 11.46
CA ALA A 403 -41.35 -5.28 11.47
C ALA A 403 -41.11 -4.61 10.11
N THR A 404 -40.29 -5.20 9.22
CA THR A 404 -39.84 -4.57 7.97
C THR A 404 -40.39 -5.19 6.70
N MET A 405 -40.81 -6.47 6.72
CA MET A 405 -41.15 -7.21 5.51
C MET A 405 -42.58 -7.74 5.45
N ARG A 406 -43.29 -7.87 6.59
CA ARG A 406 -44.62 -8.50 6.61
C ARG A 406 -45.60 -7.86 5.63
N GLU A 407 -45.65 -6.53 5.60
CA GLU A 407 -46.54 -5.79 4.72
C GLU A 407 -46.15 -5.97 3.23
N HIS A 408 -44.86 -5.85 2.90
CA HIS A 408 -44.37 -6.02 1.53
C HIS A 408 -44.57 -7.44 1.00
N MET A 409 -44.39 -8.46 1.85
CA MET A 409 -44.64 -9.86 1.52
C MET A 409 -46.12 -10.12 1.29
N ARG A 410 -47.00 -9.65 2.18
CA ARG A 410 -48.45 -9.76 2.03
C ARG A 410 -48.94 -9.10 0.73
N ASN A 411 -48.45 -7.90 0.44
CA ASN A 411 -48.84 -7.13 -0.75
C ASN A 411 -48.27 -7.73 -2.05
N SER A 412 -47.26 -8.59 -1.96
CA SER A 412 -46.68 -9.33 -3.10
C SER A 412 -47.21 -10.77 -3.21
N GLY A 413 -48.21 -11.14 -2.40
CA GLY A 413 -48.82 -12.47 -2.40
C GLY A 413 -47.91 -13.58 -1.85
N VAL A 414 -46.93 -13.24 -1.01
CA VAL A 414 -45.96 -14.17 -0.43
C VAL A 414 -46.38 -14.62 0.96
N ASP A 415 -46.21 -15.91 1.29
CA ASP A 415 -46.55 -16.48 2.60
C ASP A 415 -45.81 -15.77 3.75
N THR A 416 -46.58 -15.24 4.70
CA THR A 416 -46.11 -14.55 5.91
C THR A 416 -46.26 -15.39 7.19
N SER A 417 -46.48 -16.70 7.07
CA SER A 417 -46.50 -17.61 8.20
C SER A 417 -45.17 -17.56 8.98
N PRO A 418 -45.17 -17.78 10.31
CA PRO A 418 -43.94 -17.80 11.10
C PRO A 418 -42.89 -18.78 10.55
N GLY A 419 -43.34 -19.93 10.04
CA GLY A 419 -42.47 -20.93 9.39
C GLY A 419 -41.83 -20.41 8.11
N SER A 420 -42.59 -19.75 7.23
CA SER A 420 -42.05 -19.13 6.00
C SER A 420 -41.06 -18.00 6.31
N MET A 421 -41.34 -17.17 7.32
CA MET A 421 -40.44 -16.10 7.71
C MET A 421 -39.12 -16.62 8.29
N LEU A 422 -39.18 -17.68 9.11
CA LEU A 422 -37.99 -18.36 9.62
C LEU A 422 -37.20 -19.03 8.50
N ALA A 423 -37.86 -19.77 7.61
CA ALA A 423 -37.17 -20.42 6.49
C ALA A 423 -36.44 -19.40 5.59
N ARG A 424 -37.07 -18.25 5.30
CA ARG A 424 -36.44 -17.16 4.54
C ARG A 424 -35.31 -16.46 5.31
N LEU A 425 -35.42 -16.35 6.62
CA LEU A 425 -34.33 -15.84 7.45
C LEU A 425 -33.15 -16.81 7.47
N LEU A 426 -33.37 -18.12 7.54
CA LEU A 426 -32.28 -19.10 7.58
C LEU A 426 -31.64 -19.35 6.21
N ASN A 427 -32.35 -19.06 5.11
CA ASN A 427 -31.78 -19.15 3.78
C ASN A 427 -30.58 -18.19 3.62
N GLY A 428 -29.41 -18.72 3.25
CA GLY A 428 -28.17 -17.97 3.11
C GLY A 428 -27.62 -17.39 4.42
N TYR A 429 -27.95 -17.97 5.58
CA TYR A 429 -27.54 -17.44 6.89
C TYR A 429 -26.03 -17.37 7.07
N GLN A 430 -25.25 -18.23 6.38
CA GLN A 430 -23.79 -18.17 6.39
C GLN A 430 -23.21 -16.87 5.81
N HIS A 431 -24.00 -16.12 5.03
CA HIS A 431 -23.63 -14.82 4.47
C HIS A 431 -24.14 -13.64 5.31
N ALA A 432 -24.76 -13.92 6.47
CA ALA A 432 -25.41 -12.92 7.30
C ALA A 432 -24.43 -12.16 8.19
N GLN A 433 -24.52 -10.83 8.15
CA GLN A 433 -23.88 -9.91 9.07
C GLN A 433 -24.93 -9.04 9.75
N VAL A 434 -24.87 -8.96 11.06
CA VAL A 434 -25.72 -8.07 11.85
C VAL A 434 -25.07 -6.68 11.92
N LEU A 435 -25.90 -5.64 11.88
CA LEU A 435 -25.50 -4.26 12.12
C LEU A 435 -25.88 -3.90 13.56
N LEU A 436 -24.90 -3.48 14.37
CA LEU A 436 -25.13 -3.12 15.77
C LEU A 436 -24.94 -1.62 16.03
N ARG A 437 -25.78 -1.10 16.91
CA ARG A 437 -25.64 0.22 17.53
C ARG A 437 -25.90 0.09 19.03
N GLU A 438 -24.92 0.47 19.85
CA GLU A 438 -25.02 0.34 21.32
C GLU A 438 -25.41 -1.10 21.74
N GLU A 439 -24.73 -2.11 21.18
CA GLU A 439 -25.00 -3.55 21.39
C GLU A 439 -26.39 -4.06 20.93
N ARG A 440 -27.21 -3.23 20.28
CA ARG A 440 -28.52 -3.61 19.74
C ARG A 440 -28.45 -3.86 18.24
N ILE A 441 -29.09 -4.93 17.77
CA ILE A 441 -29.22 -5.21 16.33
C ILE A 441 -30.19 -4.21 15.71
N VAL A 442 -29.67 -3.40 14.78
CA VAL A 442 -30.42 -2.37 14.05
C VAL A 442 -30.52 -2.65 12.55
N GLY A 443 -29.94 -3.77 12.09
CA GLY A 443 -30.02 -4.17 10.68
C GLY A 443 -29.40 -5.53 10.41
N LEU A 444 -29.63 -6.02 9.19
CA LEU A 444 -29.11 -7.28 8.67
C LEU A 444 -28.69 -7.11 7.22
N LEU A 445 -27.49 -7.59 6.90
CA LEU A 445 -26.97 -7.71 5.55
C LEU A 445 -26.68 -9.17 5.25
N LYS A 446 -27.18 -9.69 4.13
CA LYS A 446 -26.74 -10.97 3.56
C LYS A 446 -26.18 -10.72 2.18
N LEU A 447 -24.88 -10.87 2.04
CA LEU A 447 -24.13 -10.52 0.84
C LEU A 447 -23.27 -11.72 0.46
N ASP A 448 -23.56 -12.35 -0.68
CA ASP A 448 -22.76 -13.46 -1.19
C ASP A 448 -21.74 -12.94 -2.19
N ARG A 449 -20.48 -13.32 -1.99
CA ARG A 449 -19.32 -12.91 -2.78
C ARG A 449 -18.61 -14.08 -3.45
N SER A 450 -19.10 -15.29 -3.23
CA SER A 450 -18.44 -16.54 -3.63
C SER A 450 -18.60 -16.86 -5.12
N GLY A 451 -19.63 -16.30 -5.76
CA GLY A 451 -19.97 -16.53 -7.16
C GLY A 451 -19.23 -15.65 -8.19
N PRO A 452 -19.55 -15.84 -9.48
CA PRO A 452 -19.04 -15.01 -10.57
C PRO A 452 -19.53 -13.55 -10.45
N ASP A 453 -20.77 -13.37 -10.00
CA ASP A 453 -21.37 -12.08 -9.66
C ASP A 453 -21.48 -11.96 -8.13
N HIS A 454 -21.46 -10.72 -7.62
CA HIS A 454 -21.79 -10.41 -6.24
C HIS A 454 -23.32 -10.37 -6.07
N VAL A 455 -23.86 -11.01 -5.01
CA VAL A 455 -25.31 -11.14 -4.82
C VAL A 455 -25.76 -10.46 -3.53
N VAL A 456 -26.66 -9.49 -3.66
CA VAL A 456 -27.38 -8.91 -2.51
C VAL A 456 -28.59 -9.78 -2.20
N MET A 457 -28.47 -10.66 -1.22
CA MET A 457 -29.55 -11.58 -0.82
C MET A 457 -30.58 -10.89 0.08
N GLN A 458 -30.11 -10.04 1.00
CA GLN A 458 -30.99 -9.39 1.96
C GLN A 458 -30.34 -8.11 2.52
N ILE A 459 -31.11 -7.04 2.56
CA ILE A 459 -30.77 -5.82 3.29
C ILE A 459 -32.00 -5.41 4.10
N GLN A 460 -31.82 -5.29 5.42
CA GLN A 460 -32.85 -4.81 6.33
C GLN A 460 -32.26 -3.81 7.30
N VAL A 461 -33.02 -2.76 7.53
CA VAL A 461 -32.69 -1.68 8.46
C VAL A 461 -33.90 -1.49 9.35
N ALA A 462 -33.68 -1.34 10.66
CA ALA A 462 -34.74 -1.13 11.63
C ALA A 462 -35.62 0.09 11.24
N PRO A 463 -36.96 0.02 11.44
CA PRO A 463 -37.90 1.06 10.99
C PRO A 463 -37.48 2.50 11.37
N GLU A 464 -36.94 2.69 12.56
CA GLU A 464 -36.48 3.98 13.10
C GLU A 464 -35.26 4.58 12.37
N LEU A 465 -34.53 3.77 11.58
CA LEU A 465 -33.38 4.19 10.78
C LEU A 465 -33.67 4.19 9.27
N GLN A 466 -34.90 3.86 8.85
CA GLN A 466 -35.32 3.91 7.45
C GLN A 466 -35.56 5.35 6.96
N GLY A 467 -35.57 5.54 5.65
CA GLY A 467 -35.76 6.88 5.03
C GLY A 467 -34.57 7.84 5.18
N GLN A 468 -33.55 7.48 5.95
CA GLN A 468 -32.36 8.31 6.20
C GLN A 468 -31.19 8.04 5.24
N GLY A 469 -31.41 7.22 4.20
CA GLY A 469 -30.38 6.88 3.21
C GLY A 469 -29.40 5.76 3.62
N LEU A 470 -29.56 5.15 4.80
CA LEU A 470 -28.67 4.11 5.31
C LEU A 470 -28.57 2.90 4.37
N GLY A 471 -29.70 2.40 3.86
CA GLY A 471 -29.70 1.28 2.90
C GLY A 471 -28.96 1.62 1.60
N ARG A 472 -29.04 2.87 1.13
CA ARG A 472 -28.29 3.36 -0.03
C ARG A 472 -26.79 3.35 0.26
N ALA A 473 -26.37 3.88 1.40
CA ALA A 473 -24.96 3.93 1.79
C ALA A 473 -24.33 2.52 1.89
N LEU A 474 -25.05 1.56 2.48
CA LEU A 474 -24.59 0.17 2.59
C LEU A 474 -24.49 -0.52 1.22
N LEU A 475 -25.40 -0.22 0.30
CA LEU A 475 -25.36 -0.72 -1.08
C LEU A 475 -24.22 -0.11 -1.90
N GLU A 476 -24.01 1.21 -1.81
CA GLU A 476 -22.90 1.89 -2.50
C GLU A 476 -21.55 1.30 -2.09
N GLU A 477 -21.34 1.07 -0.78
CA GLU A 477 -20.14 0.42 -0.26
C GLU A 477 -19.93 -0.98 -0.87
N TYR A 478 -21.00 -1.76 -1.01
CA TYR A 478 -20.92 -3.11 -1.58
C TYR A 478 -20.70 -3.10 -3.11
N ILE A 479 -21.30 -2.14 -3.81
CA ILE A 479 -21.13 -1.93 -5.26
C ILE A 479 -19.70 -1.49 -5.56
N GLU A 480 -19.12 -0.60 -4.75
CA GLU A 480 -17.71 -0.19 -4.87
C GLU A 480 -16.79 -1.41 -4.73
N GLN A 481 -17.04 -2.29 -3.75
CA GLN A 481 -16.28 -3.54 -3.58
C GLN A 481 -16.42 -4.52 -4.77
N ALA A 482 -17.61 -4.61 -5.37
CA ALA A 482 -17.82 -5.43 -6.57
C ALA A 482 -17.09 -4.86 -7.79
N ARG A 483 -17.10 -3.53 -7.95
CA ARG A 483 -16.37 -2.81 -8.99
C ARG A 483 -14.87 -3.06 -8.91
N ASP A 484 -14.29 -2.96 -7.72
CA ASP A 484 -12.86 -3.21 -7.49
C ASP A 484 -12.46 -4.66 -7.82
N ALA A 485 -13.41 -5.59 -7.69
CA ALA A 485 -13.24 -6.99 -8.04
C ALA A 485 -13.56 -7.30 -9.52
N GLY A 486 -14.00 -6.32 -10.31
CA GLY A 486 -14.42 -6.50 -11.71
C GLY A 486 -15.66 -7.40 -11.87
N LYS A 487 -16.56 -7.43 -10.88
CA LYS A 487 -17.74 -8.30 -10.85
C LYS A 487 -19.04 -7.48 -10.87
N ASP A 488 -20.06 -7.99 -11.57
CA ASP A 488 -21.42 -7.43 -11.55
C ASP A 488 -22.10 -7.65 -10.20
N VAL A 489 -23.13 -6.83 -9.91
CA VAL A 489 -23.98 -7.00 -8.72
C VAL A 489 -25.40 -7.39 -9.14
N THR A 490 -25.94 -8.44 -8.52
CA THR A 490 -27.31 -8.91 -8.76
C THR A 490 -28.14 -8.93 -7.47
N LEU A 491 -29.45 -8.74 -7.62
CA LEU A 491 -30.41 -8.80 -6.51
C LEU A 491 -31.81 -9.18 -6.98
N HIS A 492 -32.63 -9.65 -6.05
CA HIS A 492 -34.06 -9.88 -6.26
C HIS A 492 -34.87 -8.97 -5.34
N VAL A 493 -35.98 -8.43 -5.85
CA VAL A 493 -36.85 -7.52 -5.09
C VAL A 493 -38.33 -7.81 -5.33
N LEU A 494 -39.10 -7.94 -4.25
CA LEU A 494 -40.55 -8.13 -4.32
C LEU A 494 -41.25 -7.01 -5.12
N LYS A 495 -42.26 -7.35 -5.92
CA LYS A 495 -42.95 -6.39 -6.79
C LYS A 495 -43.59 -5.22 -6.04
N ALA A 496 -44.05 -5.44 -4.80
CA ALA A 496 -44.64 -4.40 -3.95
C ALA A 496 -43.65 -3.77 -2.94
N ASN A 497 -42.32 -3.95 -3.13
CA ASN A 497 -41.32 -3.39 -2.24
C ASN A 497 -40.83 -2.01 -2.73
N PRO A 498 -40.96 -0.94 -1.91
CA PRO A 498 -40.55 0.41 -2.27
C PRO A 498 -39.03 0.56 -2.53
N ALA A 499 -38.21 -0.37 -2.05
CA ALA A 499 -36.77 -0.40 -2.29
C ALA A 499 -36.42 -0.56 -3.78
N ARG A 500 -37.35 -1.02 -4.63
CA ARG A 500 -37.13 -1.08 -6.09
C ARG A 500 -36.64 0.25 -6.66
N GLY A 501 -37.28 1.36 -6.30
CA GLY A 501 -36.87 2.68 -6.80
C GLY A 501 -35.48 3.11 -6.29
N LEU A 502 -35.02 2.58 -5.15
CA LEU A 502 -33.64 2.78 -4.70
C LEU A 502 -32.66 2.04 -5.61
N TYR A 503 -32.93 0.78 -5.96
CA TYR A 503 -32.07 0.00 -6.85
C TYR A 503 -31.99 0.62 -8.25
N GLU A 504 -33.12 1.06 -8.81
CA GLU A 504 -33.14 1.74 -10.12
C GLU A 504 -32.30 3.03 -10.11
N ARG A 505 -32.39 3.84 -9.04
CA ARG A 505 -31.54 5.05 -8.87
C ARG A 505 -30.05 4.74 -8.71
N LEU A 506 -29.70 3.56 -8.21
CA LEU A 506 -28.33 3.06 -8.12
C LEU A 506 -27.83 2.45 -9.44
N GLY A 507 -28.68 2.44 -10.49
CA GLY A 507 -28.32 1.96 -11.83
C GLY A 507 -28.63 0.50 -12.08
N PHE A 508 -29.32 -0.20 -11.17
CA PHE A 508 -29.78 -1.56 -11.42
C PHE A 508 -30.86 -1.56 -12.50
N VAL A 509 -30.77 -2.51 -13.43
CA VAL A 509 -31.73 -2.74 -14.50
C VAL A 509 -32.44 -4.06 -14.27
N VAL A 510 -33.75 -4.12 -14.58
CA VAL A 510 -34.52 -5.37 -14.52
C VAL A 510 -34.13 -6.25 -15.71
N GLU A 511 -33.67 -7.46 -15.43
CA GLU A 511 -33.31 -8.47 -16.46
C GLU A 511 -34.31 -9.63 -16.54
N GLY A 512 -35.16 -9.77 -15.53
CA GLY A 512 -36.20 -10.78 -15.48
C GLY A 512 -37.18 -10.54 -14.34
N GLU A 513 -38.25 -11.32 -14.30
CA GLU A 513 -39.22 -11.33 -13.20
C GLU A 513 -39.87 -12.71 -13.07
N ASP A 514 -40.40 -13.00 -11.88
CA ASP A 514 -41.29 -14.14 -11.65
C ASP A 514 -42.67 -13.67 -11.15
N ALA A 515 -43.46 -14.56 -10.54
CA ALA A 515 -44.78 -14.22 -10.02
C ALA A 515 -44.75 -13.17 -8.89
N HIS A 516 -43.64 -13.04 -8.16
CA HIS A 516 -43.52 -12.28 -6.91
C HIS A 516 -42.38 -11.25 -6.88
N GLU A 517 -41.32 -11.41 -7.68
CA GLU A 517 -40.07 -10.64 -7.62
C GLU A 517 -39.60 -10.16 -9.01
N PHE A 518 -38.85 -9.05 -9.01
CA PHE A 518 -38.00 -8.61 -10.13
C PHE A 518 -36.56 -9.06 -9.87
N HIS A 519 -35.88 -9.53 -10.91
CA HIS A 519 -34.46 -9.83 -10.91
C HIS A 519 -33.71 -8.66 -11.53
N MET A 520 -32.75 -8.09 -10.80
CA MET A 520 -32.06 -6.88 -11.21
C MET A 520 -30.55 -7.06 -11.22
N ARG A 521 -29.87 -6.43 -12.19
CA ARG A 521 -28.41 -6.43 -12.35
C ARG A 521 -27.87 -5.01 -12.49
N LEU A 522 -26.71 -4.78 -11.89
CA LEU A 522 -25.85 -3.63 -12.13
C LEU A 522 -24.54 -4.14 -12.75
N SER A 523 -24.30 -3.78 -14.02
CA SER A 523 -23.07 -4.16 -14.71
C SER A 523 -21.98 -3.11 -14.60
N HIS A 524 -20.75 -3.56 -14.36
CA HIS A 524 -19.57 -2.71 -14.37
C HIS A 524 -18.94 -2.76 -15.78
N ARG A 525 -19.04 -1.66 -16.54
CA ARG A 525 -18.33 -1.50 -17.81
C ARG A 525 -16.97 -0.84 -17.62
#